data_AF-A0A132HMJ1-F1
#
_entry.id   AF-A0A132HMJ1-F1
#
_cell.length_a   1.000
_cell.length_b   1.000
_cell.length_c   1.000
_cell.angle_alpha   90.00
_cell.angle_beta   90.00
_cell.angle_gamma   90.00
#
_symmetry.space_group_name_H-M   'P 1'
#
loop_
_entity.id
_entity.type
_entity.pdbx_description
1 polymer ?
#
loop_
_entity_poly.entity_id
_entity_poly.type
_entity_poly.pdbx_seq_one_letter_code
_entity_poly.pdbx_strand_id
1 'polypeptide(L)'
;MASWPNARQWLFSLKAFAAAMLALYIALYFGLPRPYWAMATVYFVSHPLTGATRSKAAYRVAGTVLGATAAVATVPQLVNMPIVLMGAISLWIMVLVYLSLLQRSPRSYVFLLAAYTLPIVALPAVMHPGDIFDIAVARIEEIVIGIVCAGLVGSIVFPAKVAPALRDRIRIWLHDAAAWANDIVNASPRADASRHRLAADMLALDQLIAQLSFDTDSQQTLHHARALRARMSGLMPILSALESVLHALRTTPEGSEREALTRTATHLQAQFNRLMRTCERLQHGISDHPPDLPPEEPAGAEQAADEAAAYHDHAMLLFGAVSAGLAVFCVGLLWIFSGWEDGGGPVAVASIASCFFATIDEPRPVARMFLRWSAACLLIASFYLFMVIPHAQTFETLVGMLSVPYLGIGMLIQRPGFNLIAMLLSVNTASFANVQSVYDTNFLGIFNTSLANAAAMLFAPVWAMLARPFGAHVAAHRLLRASWQDLAHAATWRAADIHTQLGARMLDRLGQLMPRLGASRGRLASDGFTELQIGYCTLALQRALPSLPPAARKPIRRVLSIVARHFRARARAGHVVPVPMPLRQWLDTSIGQVMAARGDNQQMAAVLSALVVLRLTMQTHEKND
;
A
#
# COMPACT_ATOMS: atom_id res chain seq x y z
N MET A 1 7.80 8.93 20.30
CA MET A 1 9.14 9.40 20.72
C MET A 1 10.08 9.23 19.55
N ALA A 2 10.72 10.31 19.09
CA ALA A 2 11.64 10.26 17.96
C ALA A 2 12.95 9.60 18.40
N SER A 3 13.14 8.32 18.07
CA SER A 3 14.43 7.65 18.21
C SER A 3 15.43 8.32 17.26
N TRP A 4 16.65 8.56 17.75
CA TRP A 4 17.75 9.12 16.96
C TRP A 4 18.00 8.30 15.68
N PRO A 5 18.40 8.93 14.56
CA PRO A 5 18.58 8.23 13.30
C PRO A 5 19.67 7.15 13.41
N ASN A 6 19.32 5.92 13.05
CA ASN A 6 20.24 4.78 13.07
C ASN A 6 21.38 4.94 12.07
N ALA A 7 22.55 4.31 12.30
CA ALA A 7 23.71 4.37 11.40
C ALA A 7 23.37 4.01 9.94
N ARG A 8 22.42 3.09 9.72
CA ARG A 8 21.90 2.71 8.39
C ARG A 8 21.14 3.83 7.69
N GLN A 9 20.44 4.70 8.43
CA GLN A 9 19.73 5.87 7.89
C GLN A 9 20.71 6.93 7.43
N TRP A 10 21.76 7.17 8.21
CA TRP A 10 22.86 8.06 7.84
C TRP A 10 23.60 7.58 6.60
N LEU A 11 23.97 6.29 6.56
CA LEU A 11 24.66 5.72 5.40
C LEU A 11 23.83 5.84 4.12
N PHE A 12 22.52 5.61 4.20
CA PHE A 12 21.63 5.80 3.04
C PHE A 12 21.53 7.25 2.60
N SER A 13 21.41 8.18 3.54
CA SER A 13 21.30 9.59 3.20
C SER A 13 22.58 10.09 2.53
N LEU A 14 23.74 9.69 3.06
CA LEU A 14 25.05 10.05 2.52
C LEU A 14 25.25 9.49 1.10
N LYS A 15 24.89 8.23 0.84
CA LYS A 15 25.00 7.66 -0.52
C LYS A 15 24.05 8.35 -1.51
N ALA A 16 22.82 8.67 -1.08
CA ALA A 16 21.84 9.33 -1.93
C ALA A 16 22.31 10.75 -2.27
N PHE A 17 22.87 11.45 -1.28
CA PHE A 17 23.47 12.76 -1.46
C PHE A 17 24.68 12.72 -2.41
N ALA A 18 25.63 11.79 -2.20
CA ALA A 18 26.79 11.65 -3.08
C ALA A 18 26.38 11.34 -4.53
N ALA A 19 25.42 10.44 -4.73
CA ALA A 19 24.87 10.15 -6.06
C ALA A 19 24.17 11.36 -6.69
N ALA A 20 23.44 12.14 -5.90
CA ALA A 20 22.71 13.31 -6.36
C ALA A 20 23.65 14.45 -6.77
N MET A 21 24.74 14.67 -6.01
CA MET A 21 25.78 15.64 -6.36
C MET A 21 26.57 15.20 -7.59
N LEU A 22 26.88 13.91 -7.73
CA LEU A 22 27.54 13.38 -8.92
C LEU A 22 26.65 13.54 -10.17
N ALA A 23 25.34 13.27 -10.06
CA ALA A 23 24.39 13.53 -11.15
C ALA A 23 24.29 15.00 -11.50
N LEU A 24 24.26 15.89 -10.50
CA LEU A 24 24.23 17.34 -10.69
C LEU A 24 25.49 17.83 -11.40
N TYR A 25 26.68 17.35 -11.00
CA TYR A 25 27.95 17.68 -11.63
C TYR A 25 27.96 17.30 -13.12
N ILE A 26 27.58 16.06 -13.44
CA ILE A 26 27.55 15.56 -14.81
C ILE A 26 26.54 16.36 -15.66
N ALA A 27 25.35 16.64 -15.11
CA ALA A 27 24.33 17.41 -15.82
C ALA A 27 24.77 18.85 -16.12
N LEU A 28 25.44 19.51 -15.16
CA LEU A 28 26.04 20.84 -15.37
C LEU A 28 27.19 20.81 -16.37
N TYR A 29 28.02 19.76 -16.34
CA TYR A 29 29.13 19.59 -17.28
C TYR A 29 28.66 19.46 -18.73
N PHE A 30 27.57 18.73 -18.96
CA PHE A 30 26.94 18.62 -20.28
C PHE A 30 26.08 19.84 -20.67
N GLY A 31 25.95 20.84 -19.79
CA GLY A 31 25.17 22.04 -20.07
C GLY A 31 23.66 21.80 -20.18
N LEU A 32 23.14 20.76 -19.52
CA LEU A 32 21.72 20.45 -19.58
C LEU A 32 20.87 21.61 -19.03
N PRO A 33 19.69 21.87 -19.61
CA PRO A 33 18.89 23.05 -19.28
C PRO A 33 18.39 23.02 -17.82
N ARG A 34 18.09 21.83 -17.27
CA ARG A 34 17.51 21.70 -15.92
C ARG A 34 18.20 20.58 -15.11
N PRO A 35 19.46 20.81 -14.68
CA PRO A 35 20.29 19.80 -14.03
C PRO A 35 19.72 19.33 -12.67
N TYR A 36 18.88 20.14 -12.05
CA TYR A 36 18.18 19.81 -10.81
C TYR A 36 17.27 18.57 -10.92
N TRP A 37 16.82 18.20 -12.13
CA TRP A 37 16.02 17.00 -12.35
C TRP A 37 16.83 15.70 -12.37
N ALA A 38 18.09 15.77 -12.78
CA ALA A 38 19.02 14.65 -12.65
C ALA A 38 19.23 14.33 -11.15
N MET A 39 19.45 15.37 -10.35
CA MET A 39 19.55 15.28 -8.90
C MET A 39 18.26 14.77 -8.25
N ALA A 40 17.09 15.30 -8.60
CA ALA A 40 15.79 14.85 -8.07
C ALA A 40 15.51 13.38 -8.43
N THR A 41 15.94 12.93 -9.62
CA THR A 41 15.80 11.54 -10.05
C THR A 41 16.52 10.56 -9.15
N VAL A 42 17.72 10.91 -8.68
CA VAL A 42 18.46 10.10 -7.70
C VAL A 42 17.62 9.88 -6.45
N TYR A 43 16.99 10.92 -5.90
CA TYR A 43 16.15 10.79 -4.71
C TYR A 43 14.87 9.98 -4.94
N PHE A 44 14.28 10.06 -6.13
CA PHE A 44 13.05 9.32 -6.45
C PHE A 44 13.32 7.82 -6.63
N VAL A 45 14.47 7.48 -7.21
CA VAL A 45 14.84 6.09 -7.48
C VAL A 45 15.53 5.43 -6.29
N SER A 46 16.22 6.23 -5.46
CA SER A 46 16.95 5.75 -4.29
C SER A 46 16.04 5.05 -3.31
N HIS A 47 16.28 3.76 -3.12
CA HIS A 47 15.60 2.95 -2.12
C HIS A 47 16.60 2.31 -1.15
N PRO A 48 16.22 2.08 0.13
CA PRO A 48 17.09 1.38 1.09
C PRO A 48 17.50 -0.03 0.65
N LEU A 49 16.79 -0.59 -0.33
CA LEU A 49 16.99 -1.92 -0.88
C LEU A 49 17.41 -1.80 -2.35
N THR A 50 18.56 -2.38 -2.70
CA THR A 50 19.20 -2.18 -4.02
C THR A 50 18.38 -2.75 -5.18
N GLY A 51 17.69 -3.88 -4.99
CA GLY A 51 16.83 -4.49 -6.03
C GLY A 51 15.67 -3.58 -6.44
N ALA A 52 15.00 -2.94 -5.47
CA ALA A 52 13.91 -2.01 -5.74
C ALA A 52 14.35 -0.76 -6.53
N THR A 53 15.60 -0.32 -6.34
CA THR A 53 16.18 0.81 -7.10
C THR A 53 16.29 0.47 -8.58
N ARG A 54 16.71 -0.75 -8.95
CA ARG A 54 16.88 -1.16 -10.36
C ARG A 54 15.56 -1.18 -11.13
N SER A 55 14.52 -1.80 -10.58
CA SER A 55 13.22 -1.84 -11.25
C SER A 55 12.55 -0.47 -11.32
N LYS A 56 12.64 0.34 -10.26
CA LYS A 56 12.15 1.72 -10.30
C LYS A 56 12.87 2.57 -11.34
N ALA A 57 14.18 2.36 -11.53
CA ALA A 57 14.95 3.03 -12.57
C ALA A 57 14.41 2.68 -13.96
N ALA A 58 14.24 1.40 -14.27
CA ALA A 58 13.73 0.95 -15.57
C ALA A 58 12.32 1.51 -15.86
N TYR A 59 11.42 1.44 -14.88
CA TYR A 59 10.07 1.98 -15.01
C TYR A 59 10.04 3.50 -15.15
N ARG A 60 11.00 4.21 -14.53
CA ARG A 60 11.15 5.65 -14.69
C ARG A 60 11.54 6.00 -16.13
N VAL A 61 12.54 5.32 -16.70
CA VAL A 61 12.92 5.57 -18.11
C VAL A 61 11.71 5.33 -19.03
N ALA A 62 11.04 4.19 -18.88
CA ALA A 62 9.88 3.85 -19.70
C ALA A 62 8.75 4.89 -19.59
N GLY A 63 8.40 5.31 -18.38
CA GLY A 63 7.36 6.32 -18.16
C GLY A 63 7.75 7.69 -18.69
N THR A 64 9.03 8.08 -18.57
CA THR A 64 9.52 9.36 -19.11
C THR A 64 9.46 9.39 -20.61
N VAL A 65 9.93 8.34 -21.28
CA VAL A 65 9.87 8.23 -22.74
C VAL A 65 8.42 8.30 -23.21
N LEU A 66 7.50 7.58 -22.55
CA LEU A 66 6.08 7.60 -22.91
C LEU A 66 5.45 8.99 -22.72
N GLY A 67 5.74 9.67 -21.61
CA GLY A 67 5.24 11.04 -21.38
C GLY A 67 5.85 12.09 -22.31
N ALA A 68 7.15 12.00 -22.59
CA ALA A 68 7.88 12.93 -23.47
C ALA A 68 7.45 12.78 -24.94
N THR A 69 7.30 11.54 -25.42
CA THR A 69 6.77 11.28 -26.78
C THR A 69 5.35 11.80 -26.94
N ALA A 70 4.49 11.61 -25.93
CA ALA A 70 3.15 12.17 -25.94
C ALA A 70 3.14 13.72 -25.93
N ALA A 71 4.06 14.36 -25.21
CA ALA A 71 4.21 15.82 -25.24
C ALA A 71 4.63 16.33 -26.64
N VAL A 72 5.62 15.68 -27.27
CA VAL A 72 6.06 16.02 -28.63
C VAL A 72 4.96 15.80 -29.66
N ALA A 73 4.10 14.79 -29.48
CA ALA A 73 2.98 14.55 -30.38
C ALA A 73 1.82 15.55 -30.20
N THR A 74 1.55 15.96 -28.96
CA THR A 74 0.37 16.78 -28.63
C THR A 74 0.62 18.27 -28.76
N VAL A 75 1.77 18.78 -28.28
CA VAL A 75 2.02 20.23 -28.21
C VAL A 75 1.98 20.92 -29.58
N PRO A 76 2.69 20.46 -30.63
CA PRO A 76 2.70 21.15 -31.92
C PRO A 76 1.31 21.25 -32.57
N GLN A 77 0.43 20.28 -32.31
CA GLN A 77 -0.91 20.23 -32.90
C GLN A 77 -1.91 21.10 -32.15
N LEU A 78 -1.74 21.26 -30.84
CA LEU A 78 -2.74 21.85 -29.94
C LEU A 78 -2.31 23.19 -29.33
N VAL A 79 -1.07 23.64 -29.54
CA VAL A 79 -0.55 24.87 -28.92
C VAL A 79 -1.35 26.13 -29.26
N ASN A 80 -1.93 26.19 -30.47
CA ASN A 80 -2.79 27.30 -30.90
C ASN A 80 -4.15 27.34 -30.18
N MET A 81 -4.52 26.28 -29.44
CA MET A 81 -5.78 26.15 -28.72
C MET A 81 -5.52 25.78 -27.24
N PRO A 82 -5.06 26.73 -26.39
CA PRO A 82 -4.58 26.43 -25.03
C PRO A 82 -5.58 25.69 -24.15
N ILE A 83 -6.89 26.01 -24.28
CA ILE A 83 -7.96 25.32 -23.52
C ILE A 83 -8.08 23.85 -23.95
N VAL A 84 -7.95 23.58 -25.25
CA VAL A 84 -8.02 22.22 -25.80
C VAL A 84 -6.75 21.43 -25.43
N LEU A 85 -5.57 22.08 -25.46
CA LEU A 85 -4.33 21.50 -24.96
C LEU A 85 -4.46 21.07 -23.50
N MET A 86 -4.99 21.94 -22.63
CA MET A 86 -5.24 21.59 -21.22
C MET A 86 -6.26 20.46 -21.06
N GLY A 87 -7.30 20.42 -21.90
CA GLY A 87 -8.25 19.32 -21.96
C GLY A 87 -7.57 17.98 -22.32
N ALA A 88 -6.68 17.99 -23.31
CA ALA A 88 -5.90 16.82 -23.73
C ALA A 88 -4.95 16.33 -22.62
N ILE A 89 -4.22 17.25 -21.96
CA ILE A 89 -3.36 16.94 -20.81
C ILE A 89 -4.19 16.34 -19.66
N SER A 90 -5.35 16.93 -19.36
CA SER A 90 -6.26 16.47 -18.31
C SER A 90 -6.78 15.05 -18.58
N LEU A 91 -7.21 14.79 -19.83
CA LEU A 91 -7.68 13.47 -20.27
C LEU A 91 -6.56 12.43 -20.18
N TRP A 92 -5.35 12.78 -20.62
CA TRP A 92 -4.17 11.93 -20.53
C TRP A 92 -3.87 11.53 -19.07
N ILE A 93 -3.84 12.51 -18.17
CA ILE A 93 -3.62 12.28 -16.75
C ILE A 93 -4.72 11.41 -16.16
N MET A 94 -5.98 11.69 -16.49
CA MET A 94 -7.12 10.90 -16.02
C MET A 94 -6.99 9.43 -16.46
N VAL A 95 -6.69 9.16 -17.72
CA VAL A 95 -6.55 7.78 -18.23
C VAL A 95 -5.37 7.07 -17.59
N LEU A 96 -4.20 7.71 -17.54
CA LEU A 96 -2.99 7.07 -17.02
C LEU A 96 -3.00 6.90 -15.49
N VAL A 97 -3.56 7.85 -14.74
CA VAL A 97 -3.78 7.67 -13.30
C VAL A 97 -4.79 6.57 -13.06
N TYR A 98 -5.86 6.47 -13.86
CA TYR A 98 -6.81 5.36 -13.74
C TYR A 98 -6.15 4.00 -14.00
N LEU A 99 -5.35 3.86 -15.06
CA LEU A 99 -4.58 2.65 -15.35
C LEU A 99 -3.55 2.34 -14.26
N SER A 100 -2.89 3.38 -13.72
CA SER A 100 -1.97 3.24 -12.59
C SER A 100 -2.67 2.74 -11.33
N LEU A 101 -3.90 3.17 -11.07
CA LEU A 101 -4.70 2.76 -9.92
C LEU A 101 -5.29 1.35 -10.10
N LEU A 102 -5.53 0.94 -11.35
CA LEU A 102 -6.02 -0.41 -11.69
C LEU A 102 -4.91 -1.47 -11.53
N GLN A 103 -3.66 -1.13 -11.84
CA GLN A 103 -2.56 -2.07 -11.70
C GLN A 103 -1.96 -2.03 -10.29
N ARG A 104 -2.13 -3.11 -9.51
CA ARG A 104 -1.45 -3.26 -8.20
C ARG A 104 -0.02 -3.78 -8.30
N SER A 105 0.49 -3.95 -9.52
CA SER A 105 1.86 -4.40 -9.79
C SER A 105 2.84 -3.22 -9.80
N PRO A 106 4.16 -3.48 -9.63
CA PRO A 106 5.24 -2.52 -9.85
C PRO A 106 5.16 -1.72 -11.16
N ARG A 107 4.51 -2.26 -12.20
CA ARG A 107 4.36 -1.63 -13.51
C ARG A 107 3.47 -0.39 -13.50
N SER A 108 2.59 -0.25 -12.50
CA SER A 108 1.77 0.96 -12.31
C SER A 108 2.58 2.24 -12.27
N TYR A 109 3.81 2.16 -11.76
CA TYR A 109 4.73 3.29 -11.68
C TYR A 109 5.03 3.90 -13.05
N VAL A 110 5.06 3.11 -14.14
CA VAL A 110 5.25 3.60 -15.52
C VAL A 110 4.12 4.55 -15.91
N PHE A 111 2.87 4.15 -15.68
CA PHE A 111 1.69 4.95 -16.02
C PHE A 111 1.62 6.22 -15.17
N LEU A 112 1.87 6.12 -13.86
CA LEU A 112 1.92 7.30 -13.00
C LEU A 112 2.99 8.29 -13.47
N LEU A 113 4.17 7.80 -13.85
CA LEU A 113 5.29 8.63 -14.27
C LEU A 113 5.04 9.28 -15.63
N ALA A 114 4.45 8.56 -16.57
CA ALA A 114 4.03 9.09 -17.86
C ALA A 114 2.92 10.16 -17.72
N ALA A 115 2.01 10.01 -16.75
CA ALA A 115 0.92 10.95 -16.49
C ALA A 115 1.47 12.35 -16.16
N TYR A 116 2.43 12.43 -15.22
CA TYR A 116 2.99 13.73 -14.83
C TYR A 116 4.17 14.18 -15.70
N THR A 117 4.81 13.30 -16.46
CA THR A 117 5.92 13.71 -17.34
C THR A 117 5.42 14.54 -18.52
N LEU A 118 4.26 14.20 -19.10
CA LEU A 118 3.68 14.96 -20.20
C LEU A 118 3.56 16.46 -19.88
N PRO A 119 2.89 16.91 -18.80
CA PRO A 119 2.80 18.34 -18.47
C PRO A 119 4.16 18.98 -18.14
N ILE A 120 5.13 18.23 -17.58
CA ILE A 120 6.49 18.76 -17.32
C ILE A 120 7.21 19.14 -18.61
N VAL A 121 7.05 18.34 -19.67
CA VAL A 121 7.66 18.59 -20.97
C VAL A 121 6.83 19.58 -21.77
N ALA A 122 5.50 19.44 -21.75
CA ALA A 122 4.61 20.21 -22.60
C ALA A 122 4.46 21.68 -22.19
N LEU A 123 4.26 21.97 -20.89
CA LEU A 123 3.87 23.31 -20.43
C LEU A 123 4.96 24.37 -20.60
N PRO A 124 6.25 24.08 -20.36
CA PRO A 124 7.30 25.05 -20.62
C PRO A 124 7.51 25.35 -22.10
N ALA A 125 7.12 24.44 -23.00
CA ALA A 125 7.25 24.61 -24.45
C ALA A 125 6.10 25.41 -25.08
N VAL A 126 5.06 25.79 -24.33
CA VAL A 126 3.88 26.48 -24.88
C VAL A 126 4.26 27.84 -25.50
N MET A 127 5.21 28.55 -24.90
CA MET A 127 5.69 29.85 -25.40
C MET A 127 6.67 29.70 -26.57
N HIS A 128 7.41 28.58 -26.64
CA HIS A 128 8.38 28.28 -27.68
C HIS A 128 8.20 26.84 -28.17
N PRO A 129 7.20 26.58 -29.04
CA PRO A 129 6.85 25.21 -29.42
C PRO A 129 7.93 24.49 -30.24
N GLY A 130 8.83 25.25 -30.87
CA GLY A 130 9.98 24.72 -31.61
C GLY A 130 10.94 23.92 -30.74
N ASP A 131 11.05 24.26 -29.45
CA ASP A 131 12.01 23.66 -28.53
C ASP A 131 11.49 22.37 -27.89
N ILE A 132 10.26 21.94 -28.20
CA ILE A 132 9.60 20.79 -27.54
C ILE A 132 10.43 19.50 -27.66
N PHE A 133 11.08 19.28 -28.81
CA PHE A 133 11.91 18.10 -29.04
C PHE A 133 13.17 18.16 -28.17
N ASP A 134 13.83 19.31 -28.10
CA ASP A 134 15.04 19.49 -27.29
C ASP A 134 14.73 19.38 -25.79
N ILE A 135 13.61 19.95 -25.35
CA ILE A 135 13.12 19.81 -23.97
C ILE A 135 12.83 18.32 -23.64
N ALA A 136 12.24 17.58 -24.58
CA ALA A 136 11.95 16.16 -24.41
C ALA A 136 13.23 15.30 -24.34
N VAL A 137 14.22 15.57 -25.21
CA VAL A 137 15.51 14.87 -25.21
C VAL A 137 16.29 15.19 -23.93
N ALA A 138 16.44 16.46 -23.59
CA ALA A 138 17.09 16.89 -22.35
C ALA A 138 16.46 16.22 -21.13
N ARG A 139 15.12 16.06 -21.11
CA ARG A 139 14.41 15.38 -20.04
C ARG A 139 14.82 13.91 -19.89
N ILE A 140 14.98 13.20 -21.00
CA ILE A 140 15.40 11.81 -21.00
C ILE A 140 16.84 11.71 -20.51
N GLU A 141 17.73 12.58 -20.99
CA GLU A 141 19.14 12.65 -20.60
C GLU A 141 19.32 12.93 -19.11
N GLU A 142 18.64 13.95 -18.57
CA GLU A 142 18.62 14.29 -17.14
C GLU A 142 18.25 13.08 -16.28
N ILE A 143 17.21 12.34 -16.69
CA ILE A 143 16.71 11.19 -15.95
C ILE A 143 17.66 10.00 -16.05
N VAL A 144 18.22 9.73 -17.24
CA VAL A 144 19.19 8.65 -17.44
C VAL A 144 20.47 8.90 -16.64
N ILE A 145 21.00 10.13 -16.66
CA ILE A 145 22.17 10.51 -15.86
C ILE A 145 21.89 10.26 -14.37
N GLY A 146 20.76 10.75 -13.84
CA GLY A 146 20.38 10.52 -12.45
C GLY A 146 20.30 9.03 -12.09
N ILE A 147 19.73 8.21 -12.96
CA ILE A 147 19.64 6.75 -12.77
C ILE A 147 21.01 6.08 -12.75
N VAL A 148 21.88 6.41 -13.71
CA VAL A 148 23.23 5.83 -13.82
C VAL A 148 24.04 6.17 -12.57
N CYS A 149 23.97 7.43 -12.10
CA CYS A 149 24.65 7.88 -10.89
C CYS A 149 24.14 7.17 -9.63
N ALA A 150 22.81 7.03 -9.49
CA ALA A 150 22.20 6.30 -8.38
C ALA A 150 22.58 4.81 -8.39
N GLY A 151 22.65 4.19 -9.56
CA GLY A 151 23.08 2.81 -9.74
C GLY A 151 24.55 2.60 -9.39
N LEU A 152 25.43 3.49 -9.87
CA LEU A 152 26.87 3.42 -9.64
C LEU A 152 27.18 3.51 -8.14
N VAL A 153 26.75 4.58 -7.48
CA VAL A 153 26.98 4.78 -6.04
C VAL A 153 26.27 3.71 -5.20
N GLY A 154 25.06 3.32 -5.60
CA GLY A 154 24.29 2.27 -4.91
C GLY A 154 24.88 0.86 -5.04
N SER A 155 25.70 0.60 -6.07
CA SER A 155 26.41 -0.66 -6.26
C SER A 155 27.75 -0.72 -5.52
N ILE A 156 28.46 0.41 -5.45
CA ILE A 156 29.78 0.52 -4.82
C ILE A 156 29.68 0.58 -3.29
N VAL A 157 28.62 1.21 -2.75
CA VAL A 157 28.47 1.43 -1.30
C VAL A 157 27.44 0.46 -0.69
N PHE A 158 27.92 -0.71 -0.25
CA PHE A 158 27.22 -1.75 0.54
C PHE A 158 25.81 -2.17 0.01
N PRO A 159 25.71 -3.23 -0.83
CA PRO A 159 24.42 -3.73 -1.30
C PRO A 159 23.64 -4.39 -0.15
N ALA A 160 22.60 -3.72 0.36
CA ALA A 160 21.68 -4.31 1.32
C ALA A 160 20.64 -5.17 0.58
N LYS A 161 20.76 -6.50 0.71
CA LYS A 161 19.79 -7.46 0.15
C LYS A 161 18.46 -7.41 0.93
N VAL A 162 17.34 -7.69 0.23
CA VAL A 162 15.99 -7.74 0.81
C VAL A 162 15.76 -9.02 1.61
N ALA A 163 16.30 -10.14 1.13
CA ALA A 163 16.06 -11.47 1.70
C ALA A 163 16.43 -11.61 3.20
N PRO A 164 17.57 -11.08 3.70
CA PRO A 164 17.89 -11.12 5.13
C PRO A 164 16.88 -10.34 5.98
N ALA A 165 16.50 -9.12 5.56
CA ALA A 165 15.56 -8.29 6.30
C ALA A 165 14.15 -8.92 6.34
N LEU A 166 13.73 -9.56 5.24
CA LEU A 166 12.48 -10.31 5.20
C LEU A 166 12.54 -11.55 6.12
N ARG A 167 13.64 -12.30 6.10
CA ARG A 167 13.86 -13.46 7.00
C ARG A 167 13.81 -13.07 8.47
N ASP A 168 14.49 -12.00 8.86
CA ASP A 168 14.51 -11.50 10.24
C ASP A 168 13.10 -11.10 10.69
N ARG A 169 12.37 -10.39 9.83
CA ARG A 169 11.00 -9.98 10.16
C ARG A 169 10.04 -11.16 10.26
N ILE A 170 10.13 -12.13 9.37
CA ILE A 170 9.36 -13.39 9.44
C ILE A 170 9.65 -14.11 10.76
N ARG A 171 10.93 -14.21 11.14
CA ARG A 171 11.37 -14.87 12.38
C ARG A 171 10.78 -14.20 13.62
N ILE A 172 10.84 -12.87 13.67
CA ILE A 172 10.25 -12.08 14.76
C ILE A 172 8.74 -12.34 14.83
N TRP A 173 8.05 -12.29 13.69
CA TRP A 173 6.60 -12.51 13.66
C TRP A 173 6.20 -13.91 14.13
N LEU A 174 6.92 -14.96 13.70
CA LEU A 174 6.67 -16.34 14.13
C LEU A 174 6.92 -16.52 15.63
N HIS A 175 7.96 -15.88 16.16
CA HIS A 175 8.24 -15.87 17.58
C HIS A 175 7.13 -15.18 18.38
N ASP A 176 6.67 -14.01 17.93
CA ASP A 176 5.57 -13.27 18.57
C ASP A 176 4.24 -14.04 18.50
N ALA A 177 3.99 -14.79 17.43
CA ALA A 177 2.81 -15.64 17.30
C ALA A 177 2.83 -16.82 18.30
N ALA A 178 4.01 -17.44 18.48
CA ALA A 178 4.20 -18.48 19.49
C ALA A 178 4.09 -17.92 20.92
N ALA A 179 4.63 -16.72 21.16
CA ALA A 179 4.50 -16.03 22.44
C ALA A 179 3.02 -15.73 22.76
N TRP A 180 2.25 -15.24 21.78
CA TRP A 180 0.81 -14.99 21.97
C TRP A 180 0.04 -16.27 22.27
N ALA A 181 0.34 -17.38 21.59
CA ALA A 181 -0.27 -18.68 21.89
C ALA A 181 -0.02 -19.10 23.35
N ASN A 182 1.21 -18.93 23.85
CA ASN A 182 1.56 -19.21 25.25
C ASN A 182 0.87 -18.26 26.23
N ASP A 183 0.80 -16.96 25.92
CA ASP A 183 0.09 -15.98 26.74
C ASP A 183 -1.40 -16.32 26.89
N ILE A 184 -2.05 -16.73 25.80
CA ILE A 184 -3.46 -17.15 25.80
C ILE A 184 -3.67 -18.35 26.74
N VAL A 185 -2.85 -19.41 26.58
CA VAL A 185 -2.93 -20.62 27.40
C VAL A 185 -2.74 -20.28 28.88
N ASN A 186 -1.77 -19.42 29.19
CA ASN A 186 -1.41 -19.02 30.56
C ASN A 186 -2.30 -17.92 31.17
N ALA A 187 -3.33 -17.44 30.46
CA ALA A 187 -4.20 -16.37 30.93
C ALA A 187 -3.50 -15.02 31.20
N SER A 188 -2.40 -14.73 30.49
CA SER A 188 -1.62 -13.53 30.78
C SER A 188 -2.37 -12.26 30.31
N PRO A 189 -2.32 -11.16 31.08
CA PRO A 189 -2.93 -9.88 30.68
C PRO A 189 -2.23 -9.21 29.49
N ARG A 190 -1.17 -9.81 28.93
CA ARG A 190 -0.42 -9.30 27.78
C ARG A 190 -1.02 -9.73 26.43
N ALA A 191 -1.99 -10.64 26.41
CA ALA A 191 -2.56 -11.22 25.19
C ALA A 191 -3.13 -10.16 24.21
N ASP A 192 -3.83 -9.14 24.70
CA ASP A 192 -4.42 -8.08 23.85
C ASP A 192 -3.39 -7.21 23.14
N ALA A 193 -2.26 -6.95 23.81
CA ALA A 193 -1.16 -6.17 23.22
C ALA A 193 -0.45 -6.95 22.11
N SER A 194 -0.32 -8.27 22.27
CA SER A 194 0.29 -9.17 21.28
C SER A 194 -0.53 -9.25 19.99
N ARG A 195 -1.87 -9.24 20.08
CA ARG A 195 -2.76 -9.24 18.91
C ARG A 195 -2.55 -8.04 17.99
N HIS A 196 -2.48 -6.83 18.55
CA HIS A 196 -2.27 -5.60 17.78
C HIS A 196 -0.86 -5.54 17.17
N ARG A 197 0.14 -6.04 17.90
CA ARG A 197 1.52 -6.11 17.41
C ARG A 197 1.64 -7.03 16.18
N LEU A 198 1.07 -8.24 16.25
CA LEU A 198 1.06 -9.20 15.14
C LEU A 198 0.36 -8.65 13.89
N ALA A 199 -0.74 -7.90 14.07
CA ALA A 199 -1.41 -7.20 12.98
C ALA A 199 -0.50 -6.16 12.31
N ALA A 200 0.19 -5.34 13.12
CA ALA A 200 1.09 -4.32 12.61
C ALA A 200 2.32 -4.92 11.90
N ASP A 201 2.89 -6.00 12.44
CA ASP A 201 4.03 -6.67 11.82
C ASP A 201 3.65 -7.41 10.53
N MET A 202 2.42 -7.93 10.42
CA MET A 202 1.89 -8.48 9.17
C MET A 202 1.80 -7.41 8.07
N LEU A 203 1.41 -6.18 8.40
CA LEU A 203 1.43 -5.06 7.46
C LEU A 203 2.85 -4.68 7.05
N ALA A 204 3.81 -4.72 7.98
CA ALA A 204 5.21 -4.46 7.67
C ALA A 204 5.80 -5.55 6.75
N LEU A 205 5.39 -6.81 6.94
CA LEU A 205 5.75 -7.93 6.05
C LEU A 205 5.16 -7.74 4.66
N ASP A 206 3.89 -7.32 4.53
CA ASP A 206 3.28 -7.02 3.23
C ASP A 206 4.04 -5.95 2.47
N GLN A 207 4.52 -4.90 3.16
CA GLN A 207 5.36 -3.87 2.54
C GLN A 207 6.69 -4.44 2.03
N LEU A 208 7.33 -5.36 2.76
CA LEU A 208 8.58 -6.00 2.32
C LEU A 208 8.35 -6.97 1.16
N ILE A 209 7.24 -7.73 1.15
CA ILE A 209 6.87 -8.63 0.04
C ILE A 209 6.53 -7.84 -1.21
N ALA A 210 5.79 -6.73 -1.06
CA ALA A 210 5.56 -5.80 -2.15
C ALA A 210 6.88 -5.25 -2.69
N GLN A 211 7.84 -4.93 -1.83
CA GLN A 211 9.19 -4.50 -2.25
C GLN A 211 9.99 -5.60 -2.95
N LEU A 212 9.87 -6.85 -2.52
CA LEU A 212 10.48 -8.01 -3.17
C LEU A 212 9.92 -8.24 -4.58
N SER A 213 8.66 -7.83 -4.84
CA SER A 213 8.09 -7.89 -6.21
C SER A 213 8.79 -6.96 -7.20
N PHE A 214 9.59 -6.01 -6.71
CA PHE A 214 10.46 -5.18 -7.54
C PHE A 214 11.83 -5.83 -7.81
N ASP A 215 12.15 -7.00 -7.26
CA ASP A 215 13.44 -7.67 -7.47
C ASP A 215 13.27 -8.83 -8.48
N THR A 216 13.66 -8.59 -9.75
CA THR A 216 13.46 -9.54 -10.86
C THR A 216 14.20 -10.87 -10.64
N ASP A 217 15.33 -10.83 -9.93
CA ASP A 217 16.20 -12.00 -9.69
C ASP A 217 15.63 -12.96 -8.63
N SER A 218 14.51 -12.59 -7.96
CA SER A 218 13.97 -13.29 -6.79
C SER A 218 12.55 -13.83 -6.97
N GLN A 219 12.12 -14.16 -8.20
CA GLN A 219 10.76 -14.67 -8.50
C GLN A 219 10.38 -15.90 -7.63
N GLN A 220 11.31 -16.84 -7.42
CA GLN A 220 11.08 -18.00 -6.54
C GLN A 220 10.96 -17.59 -5.06
N THR A 221 11.81 -16.67 -4.60
CA THR A 221 11.73 -16.12 -3.24
C THR A 221 10.43 -15.35 -3.01
N LEU A 222 9.95 -14.62 -4.01
CA LEU A 222 8.64 -13.96 -4.02
C LEU A 222 7.51 -14.98 -3.90
N HIS A 223 7.60 -16.08 -4.63
CA HIS A 223 6.63 -17.17 -4.58
C HIS A 223 6.52 -17.76 -3.17
N HIS A 224 7.66 -18.13 -2.57
CA HIS A 224 7.69 -18.63 -1.19
C HIS A 224 7.23 -17.59 -0.17
N ALA A 225 7.59 -16.32 -0.34
CA ALA A 225 7.17 -15.25 0.55
C ALA A 225 5.65 -15.00 0.50
N ARG A 226 5.03 -15.03 -0.69
CA ARG A 226 3.56 -14.92 -0.85
C ARG A 226 2.84 -16.13 -0.25
N ALA A 227 3.33 -17.34 -0.52
CA ALA A 227 2.78 -18.57 0.06
C ALA A 227 2.86 -18.55 1.60
N LEU A 228 4.01 -18.16 2.15
CA LEU A 228 4.22 -17.99 3.58
C LEU A 228 3.25 -16.95 4.15
N ARG A 229 3.10 -15.79 3.49
CA ARG A 229 2.18 -14.73 3.91
C ARG A 229 0.72 -15.20 3.96
N ALA A 230 0.28 -15.98 2.97
CA ALA A 230 -1.06 -16.56 2.95
C ALA A 230 -1.28 -17.52 4.13
N ARG A 231 -0.29 -18.37 4.44
CA ARG A 231 -0.33 -19.25 5.62
C ARG A 231 -0.31 -18.45 6.92
N MET A 232 0.55 -17.45 7.06
CA MET A 232 0.61 -16.60 8.25
C MET A 232 -0.73 -15.94 8.57
N SER A 233 -1.49 -15.49 7.56
CA SER A 233 -2.82 -14.90 7.79
C SER A 233 -3.84 -15.90 8.35
N GLY A 234 -3.63 -17.20 8.14
CA GLY A 234 -4.44 -18.25 8.74
C GLY A 234 -4.19 -18.45 10.23
N LEU A 235 -3.04 -18.02 10.78
CA LEU A 235 -2.74 -18.17 12.22
C LEU A 235 -3.59 -17.24 13.08
N MET A 236 -3.85 -16.03 12.60
CA MET A 236 -4.54 -15.00 13.38
C MET A 236 -5.99 -15.39 13.75
N PRO A 237 -6.82 -15.93 12.83
CA PRO A 237 -8.13 -16.49 13.18
C PRO A 237 -8.05 -17.67 14.16
N ILE A 238 -7.06 -18.55 14.01
CA ILE A 238 -6.91 -19.74 14.87
C ILE A 238 -6.59 -19.31 16.30
N LEU A 239 -5.66 -18.36 16.49
CA LEU A 239 -5.29 -17.85 17.81
C LEU A 239 -6.44 -17.08 18.46
N SER A 240 -7.17 -16.25 17.69
CA SER A 240 -8.37 -15.57 18.20
C SER A 240 -9.50 -16.54 18.59
N ALA A 241 -9.67 -17.64 17.84
CA ALA A 241 -10.59 -18.71 18.18
C ALA A 241 -10.16 -19.46 19.44
N LEU A 242 -8.87 -19.77 19.56
CA LEU A 242 -8.29 -20.44 20.72
C LEU A 242 -8.46 -19.61 21.99
N GLU A 243 -8.22 -18.29 21.90
CA GLU A 243 -8.45 -17.33 22.98
C GLU A 243 -9.92 -17.33 23.44
N SER A 244 -10.85 -17.23 22.49
CA SER A 244 -12.29 -17.22 22.79
C SER A 244 -12.74 -18.52 23.46
N VAL A 245 -12.26 -19.67 22.96
CA VAL A 245 -12.60 -21.00 23.49
C VAL A 245 -11.99 -21.22 24.87
N LEU A 246 -10.73 -20.84 25.10
CA LEU A 246 -10.07 -20.97 26.40
C LEU A 246 -10.68 -20.03 27.45
N HIS A 247 -11.09 -18.83 27.04
CA HIS A 247 -11.83 -17.93 27.92
C HIS A 247 -13.18 -18.53 28.34
N ALA A 248 -13.94 -19.08 27.39
CA ALA A 248 -15.21 -19.76 27.69
C ALA A 248 -15.01 -21.03 28.55
N LEU A 249 -13.94 -21.79 28.34
CA LEU A 249 -13.59 -22.96 29.15
C LEU A 249 -13.36 -22.62 30.62
N ARG A 250 -12.86 -21.43 30.93
CA ARG A 250 -12.62 -21.01 32.32
C ARG A 250 -13.90 -20.66 33.07
N THR A 251 -14.93 -20.20 32.35
CA THR A 251 -16.21 -19.76 32.95
C THR A 251 -17.30 -20.82 32.89
N THR A 252 -17.15 -21.86 32.08
CA THR A 252 -18.17 -22.90 31.88
C THR A 252 -18.02 -24.03 32.93
N PRO A 253 -19.07 -24.36 33.70
CA PRO A 253 -19.06 -25.48 34.65
C PRO A 253 -18.92 -26.85 33.95
N GLU A 254 -18.65 -27.91 34.72
CA GLU A 254 -18.49 -29.27 34.17
C GLU A 254 -19.79 -29.77 33.50
N GLY A 255 -19.65 -30.37 32.32
CA GLY A 255 -20.78 -30.85 31.51
C GLY A 255 -20.41 -31.08 30.04
N SER A 256 -21.42 -31.39 29.22
CA SER A 256 -21.25 -31.64 27.78
C SER A 256 -20.72 -30.42 27.02
N GLU A 257 -21.06 -29.20 27.46
CA GLU A 257 -20.56 -27.96 26.89
C GLU A 257 -19.06 -27.78 27.12
N ARG A 258 -18.58 -28.12 28.32
CA ARG A 258 -17.14 -28.12 28.65
C ARG A 258 -16.39 -29.14 27.81
N GLU A 259 -16.97 -30.32 27.58
CA GLU A 259 -16.39 -31.34 26.69
C GLU A 259 -16.29 -30.88 25.23
N ALA A 260 -17.33 -30.21 24.70
CA ALA A 260 -17.31 -29.63 23.36
C ALA A 260 -16.17 -28.60 23.21
N LEU A 261 -16.02 -27.74 24.22
CA LEU A 261 -15.00 -26.70 24.26
C LEU A 261 -13.59 -27.29 24.40
N THR A 262 -13.38 -28.34 25.21
CA THR A 262 -12.05 -28.97 25.36
C THR A 262 -11.62 -29.65 24.07
N ARG A 263 -12.50 -30.40 23.41
CA ARG A 263 -12.23 -30.98 22.08
C ARG A 263 -11.93 -29.92 21.03
N THR A 264 -12.60 -28.78 21.10
CA THR A 264 -12.36 -27.65 20.19
C THR A 264 -10.99 -27.01 20.46
N ALA A 265 -10.62 -26.80 21.72
CA ALA A 265 -9.33 -26.24 22.10
C ALA A 265 -8.16 -27.13 21.64
N THR A 266 -8.25 -28.45 21.85
CA THR A 266 -7.22 -29.39 21.41
C THR A 266 -7.09 -29.43 19.89
N HIS A 267 -8.22 -29.38 19.17
CA HIS A 267 -8.21 -29.31 17.70
C HIS A 267 -7.54 -28.02 17.19
N LEU A 268 -7.90 -26.86 17.75
CA LEU A 268 -7.31 -25.56 17.37
C LEU A 268 -5.81 -25.49 17.69
N GLN A 269 -5.39 -26.03 18.84
CA GLN A 269 -3.97 -26.13 19.22
C GLN A 269 -3.19 -27.01 18.23
N ALA A 270 -3.75 -28.15 17.85
CA ALA A 270 -3.14 -29.05 16.86
C ALA A 270 -3.06 -28.37 15.47
N GLN A 271 -4.09 -27.64 15.07
CA GLN A 271 -4.12 -26.88 13.82
C GLN A 271 -3.08 -25.76 13.81
N PHE A 272 -2.94 -25.01 14.91
CA PHE A 272 -1.90 -23.99 15.09
C PHE A 272 -0.50 -24.60 14.93
N ASN A 273 -0.21 -25.70 15.63
CA ASN A 273 1.09 -26.37 15.57
C ASN A 273 1.44 -26.85 14.15
N ARG A 274 0.46 -27.41 13.41
CA ARG A 274 0.65 -27.84 12.01
C ARG A 274 0.97 -26.66 11.10
N LEU A 275 0.29 -25.54 11.29
CA LEU A 275 0.45 -24.36 10.46
C LEU A 275 1.76 -23.62 10.76
N MET A 276 2.17 -23.54 12.04
CA MET A 276 3.48 -23.02 12.47
C MET A 276 4.63 -23.82 11.83
N ARG A 277 4.60 -25.16 11.89
CA ARG A 277 5.61 -26.01 11.23
C ARG A 277 5.65 -25.80 9.71
N THR A 278 4.51 -25.51 9.09
CA THR A 278 4.44 -25.22 7.66
C THR A 278 5.06 -23.86 7.35
N CYS A 279 4.82 -22.85 8.19
CA CYS A 279 5.46 -21.54 8.07
C CYS A 279 6.97 -21.63 8.28
N GLU A 280 7.45 -22.40 9.26
CA GLU A 280 8.87 -22.64 9.50
C GLU A 280 9.53 -23.34 8.30
N ARG A 281 8.90 -24.37 7.72
CA ARG A 281 9.40 -25.03 6.49
C ARG A 281 9.51 -24.05 5.32
N LEU A 282 8.47 -23.24 5.09
CA LEU A 282 8.47 -22.24 4.02
C LEU A 282 9.50 -21.12 4.26
N GLN A 283 9.75 -20.74 5.52
CA GLN A 283 10.80 -19.78 5.87
C GLN A 283 12.19 -20.31 5.51
N HIS A 284 12.45 -21.60 5.70
CA HIS A 284 13.73 -22.21 5.31
C HIS A 284 13.93 -22.21 3.79
N GLY A 285 12.88 -22.28 2.98
CA GLY A 285 12.95 -22.16 1.52
C GLY A 285 13.29 -20.75 0.99
N ILE A 286 13.32 -19.73 1.85
CA ILE A 286 13.67 -18.33 1.50
C ILE A 286 15.21 -18.09 1.63
N SER A 287 16.01 -19.14 1.82
CA SER A 287 17.49 -19.05 1.91
C SER A 287 18.17 -18.75 0.57
N ASP A 288 19.37 -18.16 0.63
CA ASP A 288 20.21 -17.85 -0.57
C ASP A 288 20.56 -19.09 -1.41
N HIS A 289 20.34 -20.31 -0.88
CA HIS A 289 20.38 -21.58 -1.59
C HIS A 289 19.04 -22.29 -1.33
N PRO A 290 18.10 -22.37 -2.29
CA PRO A 290 16.93 -23.20 -2.12
C PRO A 290 17.40 -24.67 -1.98
N PRO A 291 16.90 -25.43 -1.00
CA PRO A 291 17.12 -26.88 -1.01
C PRO A 291 16.52 -27.45 -2.31
N ASP A 292 17.10 -28.52 -2.86
CA ASP A 292 16.53 -29.35 -3.95
C ASP A 292 15.24 -30.07 -3.48
N LEU A 293 14.26 -29.30 -3.02
CA LEU A 293 12.92 -29.78 -2.74
C LEU A 293 12.17 -29.81 -4.08
N PRO A 294 11.51 -30.93 -4.41
CA PRO A 294 10.68 -30.99 -5.60
C PRO A 294 9.64 -29.86 -5.53
N PRO A 295 9.43 -29.10 -6.62
CA PRO A 295 8.38 -28.09 -6.66
C PRO A 295 7.04 -28.77 -6.38
N GLU A 296 6.31 -28.33 -5.36
CA GLU A 296 4.90 -28.70 -5.24
C GLU A 296 4.19 -28.25 -6.54
N GLU A 297 3.43 -29.16 -7.16
CA GLU A 297 2.63 -28.97 -8.38
C GLU A 297 1.64 -27.78 -8.28
N PRO A 298 1.16 -27.23 -9.42
CA PRO A 298 1.25 -25.82 -9.73
C PRO A 298 0.28 -24.94 -8.93
N ALA A 299 0.82 -24.29 -7.89
CA ALA A 299 0.25 -23.09 -7.28
C ALA A 299 0.05 -21.91 -8.28
N GLY A 300 0.54 -22.03 -9.52
CA GLY A 300 0.32 -21.07 -10.60
C GLY A 300 -1.14 -20.90 -11.03
N ALA A 301 -1.97 -21.96 -10.95
CA ALA A 301 -3.40 -21.87 -11.25
C ALA A 301 -4.19 -21.18 -10.11
N GLU A 302 -3.80 -21.42 -8.85
CA GLU A 302 -4.32 -20.67 -7.70
C GLU A 302 -3.87 -19.19 -7.73
N GLN A 303 -2.65 -18.90 -8.21
CA GLN A 303 -2.12 -17.53 -8.33
C GLN A 303 -2.72 -16.69 -9.45
N ALA A 304 -2.89 -17.25 -10.65
CA ALA A 304 -3.60 -16.56 -11.74
C ALA A 304 -5.05 -16.24 -11.33
N ALA A 305 -5.66 -17.14 -10.54
CA ALA A 305 -6.97 -16.93 -9.96
C ALA A 305 -6.97 -15.90 -8.83
N ASP A 306 -5.90 -15.79 -8.02
CA ASP A 306 -5.75 -14.80 -6.95
C ASP A 306 -5.53 -13.38 -7.49
N GLU A 307 -4.67 -13.21 -8.51
CA GLU A 307 -4.47 -11.92 -9.17
C GLU A 307 -5.71 -11.49 -9.97
N ALA A 308 -6.43 -12.43 -10.60
CA ALA A 308 -7.70 -12.16 -11.28
C ALA A 308 -8.87 -11.87 -10.32
N ALA A 309 -8.78 -12.31 -9.06
CA ALA A 309 -9.82 -12.14 -8.05
C ALA A 309 -9.68 -10.88 -7.19
N ALA A 310 -8.61 -10.08 -7.39
CA ALA A 310 -8.39 -8.83 -6.68
C ALA A 310 -9.57 -7.87 -6.88
N TYR A 311 -10.25 -7.51 -5.78
CA TYR A 311 -11.39 -6.59 -5.82
C TYR A 311 -10.94 -5.17 -6.16
N HIS A 312 -11.41 -4.64 -7.28
CA HIS A 312 -11.19 -3.27 -7.70
C HIS A 312 -12.48 -2.46 -7.51
N ASP A 313 -12.45 -1.48 -6.60
CA ASP A 313 -13.52 -0.49 -6.49
C ASP A 313 -13.38 0.54 -7.61
N HIS A 314 -13.78 0.15 -8.83
CA HIS A 314 -13.62 0.95 -10.04
C HIS A 314 -14.21 2.36 -9.89
N ALA A 315 -15.26 2.53 -9.08
CA ALA A 315 -15.84 3.84 -8.79
C ALA A 315 -14.88 4.75 -8.01
N MET A 316 -14.20 4.21 -6.99
CA MET A 316 -13.21 4.97 -6.22
C MET A 316 -11.96 5.28 -7.06
N LEU A 317 -11.50 4.31 -7.86
CA LEU A 317 -10.35 4.49 -8.75
C LEU A 317 -10.64 5.56 -9.82
N LEU A 318 -11.82 5.50 -10.45
CA LEU A 318 -12.26 6.48 -11.45
C LEU A 318 -12.42 7.87 -10.84
N PHE A 319 -13.10 7.98 -9.71
CA PHE A 319 -13.23 9.25 -8.99
C PHE A 319 -11.87 9.86 -8.70
N GLY A 320 -10.93 9.02 -8.28
CA GLY A 320 -9.58 9.46 -7.98
C GLY A 320 -8.81 10.00 -9.17
N ALA A 321 -8.95 9.35 -10.32
CA ALA A 321 -8.31 9.76 -11.56
C ALA A 321 -8.98 11.00 -12.19
N VAL A 322 -10.32 11.06 -12.17
CA VAL A 322 -11.11 12.23 -12.61
C VAL A 322 -10.75 13.45 -11.78
N SER A 323 -10.65 13.30 -10.45
CA SER A 323 -10.25 14.37 -9.55
C SER A 323 -8.85 14.92 -9.87
N ALA A 324 -7.90 14.06 -10.29
CA ALA A 324 -6.56 14.48 -10.67
C ALA A 324 -6.56 15.24 -12.01
N GLY A 325 -7.25 14.71 -13.01
CA GLY A 325 -7.42 15.37 -14.30
C GLY A 325 -8.11 16.73 -14.17
N LEU A 326 -9.19 16.82 -13.40
CA LEU A 326 -9.89 18.08 -13.12
C LEU A 326 -9.01 19.09 -12.38
N ALA A 327 -8.15 18.64 -11.44
CA ALA A 327 -7.20 19.53 -10.77
C ALA A 327 -6.29 20.24 -11.77
N VAL A 328 -5.73 19.45 -12.70
CA VAL A 328 -4.81 19.96 -13.73
C VAL A 328 -5.53 20.85 -14.73
N PHE A 329 -6.76 20.49 -15.11
CA PHE A 329 -7.57 21.33 -15.97
C PHE A 329 -7.88 22.68 -15.32
N CYS A 330 -8.33 22.69 -14.06
CA CYS A 330 -8.65 23.92 -13.33
C CYS A 330 -7.42 24.81 -13.12
N VAL A 331 -6.27 24.26 -12.72
CA VAL A 331 -5.06 25.07 -12.54
C VAL A 331 -4.52 25.59 -13.88
N GLY A 332 -4.66 24.80 -14.95
CA GLY A 332 -4.34 25.23 -16.31
C GLY A 332 -5.25 26.37 -16.80
N LEU A 333 -6.56 26.29 -16.53
CA LEU A 333 -7.49 27.38 -16.83
C LEU A 333 -7.16 28.64 -16.02
N LEU A 334 -6.84 28.51 -14.74
CA LEU A 334 -6.42 29.65 -13.91
C LEU A 334 -5.17 30.33 -14.49
N TRP A 335 -4.20 29.55 -14.97
CA TRP A 335 -3.03 30.11 -15.65
C TRP A 335 -3.41 30.84 -16.96
N ILE A 336 -4.21 30.22 -17.82
CA ILE A 336 -4.62 30.80 -19.10
C ILE A 336 -5.42 32.10 -18.89
N PHE A 337 -6.37 32.13 -17.95
CA PHE A 337 -7.21 33.30 -17.69
C PHE A 337 -6.49 34.40 -16.90
N SER A 338 -5.51 34.05 -16.06
CA SER A 338 -4.71 35.07 -15.35
C SER A 338 -3.70 35.74 -16.26
N GLY A 339 -3.37 35.15 -17.41
CA GLY A 339 -2.35 35.67 -18.32
C GLY A 339 -0.95 35.69 -17.70
N TRP A 340 -0.70 34.86 -16.69
CA TRP A 340 0.54 34.88 -15.93
C TRP A 340 1.70 34.29 -16.77
N GLU A 341 2.67 35.12 -17.16
CA GLU A 341 3.75 34.75 -18.10
C GLU A 341 4.51 33.46 -17.71
N ASP A 342 4.91 33.31 -16.44
CA ASP A 342 5.71 32.17 -15.96
C ASP A 342 4.88 31.00 -15.38
N GLY A 343 3.59 30.89 -15.71
CA GLY A 343 2.71 29.91 -15.06
C GLY A 343 2.88 28.44 -15.50
N GLY A 344 3.59 28.16 -16.61
CA GLY A 344 3.73 26.80 -17.15
C GLY A 344 4.45 25.81 -16.22
N GLY A 345 5.57 26.21 -15.61
CA GLY A 345 6.32 25.40 -14.64
C GLY A 345 5.49 25.07 -13.38
N PRO A 346 4.89 26.07 -12.71
CA PRO A 346 3.98 25.87 -11.59
C PRO A 346 2.82 24.91 -11.88
N VAL A 347 2.17 25.02 -13.04
CA VAL A 347 1.10 24.09 -13.45
C VAL A 347 1.64 22.66 -13.55
N ALA A 348 2.86 22.47 -14.05
CA ALA A 348 3.51 21.15 -14.08
C ALA A 348 3.75 20.61 -12.66
N VAL A 349 4.23 21.43 -11.72
CA VAL A 349 4.44 21.04 -10.32
C VAL A 349 3.11 20.67 -9.64
N ALA A 350 2.05 21.46 -9.86
CA ALA A 350 0.70 21.16 -9.38
C ALA A 350 0.18 19.84 -9.96
N SER A 351 0.51 19.53 -11.22
CA SER A 351 0.14 18.27 -11.88
C SER A 351 0.81 17.05 -11.24
N ILE A 352 2.10 17.14 -10.92
CA ILE A 352 2.84 16.10 -10.19
C ILE A 352 2.16 15.85 -8.84
N ALA A 353 1.93 16.90 -8.05
CA ALA A 353 1.34 16.79 -6.72
C ALA A 353 -0.08 16.18 -6.79
N SER A 354 -0.91 16.62 -7.74
CA SER A 354 -2.26 16.08 -7.97
C SER A 354 -2.24 14.59 -8.33
N CYS A 355 -1.33 14.13 -9.20
CA CYS A 355 -1.17 12.72 -9.52
C CYS A 355 -0.78 11.88 -8.29
N PHE A 356 0.11 12.40 -7.43
CA PHE A 356 0.49 11.71 -6.20
C PHE A 356 -0.62 11.67 -5.16
N PHE A 357 -1.32 12.78 -4.92
CA PHE A 357 -2.49 12.79 -4.02
C PHE A 357 -3.59 11.87 -4.51
N ALA A 358 -3.70 11.64 -5.83
CA ALA A 358 -4.68 10.72 -6.38
C ALA A 358 -4.47 9.26 -5.93
N THR A 359 -3.22 8.88 -5.64
CA THR A 359 -2.84 7.54 -5.17
C THR A 359 -3.07 7.32 -3.67
N ILE A 360 -3.39 8.38 -2.92
CA ILE A 360 -3.56 8.32 -1.46
C ILE A 360 -5.05 8.19 -1.13
N ASP A 361 -5.38 7.22 -0.28
CA ASP A 361 -6.76 7.01 0.19
C ASP A 361 -7.26 8.19 1.06
N GLU A 362 -6.42 8.72 1.94
CA GLU A 362 -6.74 9.83 2.84
C GLU A 362 -5.77 11.02 2.65
N PRO A 363 -6.09 11.98 1.76
CA PRO A 363 -5.17 13.05 1.42
C PRO A 363 -5.01 14.10 2.53
N ARG A 364 -6.00 14.26 3.43
CA ARG A 364 -6.03 15.34 4.43
C ARG A 364 -4.82 15.42 5.38
N PRO A 365 -4.38 14.35 6.07
CA PRO A 365 -3.22 14.42 6.96
C PRO A 365 -1.94 14.69 6.19
N VAL A 366 -1.75 14.03 5.04
CA VAL A 366 -0.57 14.19 4.18
C VAL A 366 -0.52 15.59 3.59
N ALA A 367 -1.64 16.12 3.10
CA ALA A 367 -1.73 17.45 2.52
C ALA A 367 -1.48 18.56 3.54
N ARG A 368 -2.00 18.45 4.79
CA ARG A 368 -1.68 19.42 5.86
C ARG A 368 -0.20 19.39 6.23
N MET A 369 0.38 18.20 6.31
CA MET A 369 1.80 18.06 6.58
C MET A 369 2.64 18.60 5.41
N PHE A 370 2.25 18.30 4.17
CA PHE A 370 2.87 18.80 2.95
C PHE A 370 2.86 20.32 2.89
N LEU A 371 1.74 20.99 3.22
CA LEU A 371 1.67 22.45 3.30
C LEU A 371 2.67 23.04 4.30
N ARG A 372 2.78 22.45 5.50
CA ARG A 372 3.73 22.90 6.55
C ARG A 372 5.18 22.75 6.11
N TRP A 373 5.54 21.60 5.55
CA TRP A 373 6.91 21.35 5.05
C TRP A 373 7.23 22.16 3.80
N SER A 374 6.24 22.40 2.94
CA SER A 374 6.36 23.25 1.76
C SER A 374 6.64 24.70 2.13
N ALA A 375 5.96 25.23 3.15
CA ALA A 375 6.25 26.56 3.69
C ALA A 375 7.66 26.63 4.28
N ALA A 376 8.09 25.61 5.03
CA ALA A 376 9.45 25.53 5.55
C ALA A 376 10.50 25.49 4.42
N CYS A 377 10.26 24.71 3.36
CA CYS A 377 11.15 24.66 2.20
C CYS A 377 11.18 25.95 1.41
N LEU A 378 10.05 26.65 1.27
CA LEU A 378 10.03 27.97 0.65
C LEU A 378 10.91 28.96 1.43
N LEU A 379 10.83 28.96 2.76
CA LEU A 379 11.67 29.82 3.61
C LEU A 379 13.15 29.47 3.51
N ILE A 380 13.49 28.17 3.61
CA ILE A 380 14.86 27.69 3.48
C ILE A 380 15.39 28.03 2.09
N ALA A 381 14.64 27.72 1.03
CA ALA A 381 15.10 27.98 -0.33
C ALA A 381 15.21 29.47 -0.64
N SER A 382 14.33 30.32 -0.09
CA SER A 382 14.47 31.79 -0.20
C SER A 382 15.75 32.27 0.48
N PHE A 383 16.04 31.80 1.70
CA PHE A 383 17.30 32.09 2.38
C PHE A 383 18.50 31.64 1.54
N TYR A 384 18.43 30.44 0.96
CA TYR A 384 19.47 29.91 0.10
C TYR A 384 19.65 30.74 -1.18
N LEU A 385 18.56 31.11 -1.83
CA LEU A 385 18.62 31.85 -3.10
C LEU A 385 19.19 33.25 -2.92
N PHE A 386 18.85 33.95 -1.83
CA PHE A 386 19.28 35.34 -1.61
C PHE A 386 20.63 35.47 -0.90
N MET A 387 20.98 34.56 0.00
CA MET A 387 22.15 34.71 0.86
C MET A 387 23.31 33.78 0.48
N VAL A 388 23.00 32.64 -0.14
CA VAL A 388 23.94 31.52 -0.30
C VAL A 388 24.36 31.37 -1.77
N ILE A 389 23.42 31.24 -2.70
CA ILE A 389 23.73 31.04 -4.14
C ILE A 389 24.60 32.17 -4.74
N PRO A 390 24.41 33.46 -4.42
CA PRO A 390 25.28 34.52 -4.94
C PRO A 390 26.75 34.39 -4.51
N HIS A 391 27.02 33.69 -3.41
CA HIS A 391 28.36 33.43 -2.89
C HIS A 391 28.94 32.10 -3.38
N ALA A 392 28.14 31.26 -4.05
CA ALA A 392 28.57 29.96 -4.56
C ALA A 392 29.31 30.11 -5.90
N GLN A 393 30.56 30.59 -5.83
CA GLN A 393 31.40 30.79 -7.03
C GLN A 393 32.03 29.49 -7.54
N THR A 394 31.99 28.42 -6.76
CA THR A 394 32.57 27.10 -7.12
C THR A 394 31.58 25.97 -6.88
N PHE A 395 31.73 24.89 -7.64
CA PHE A 395 30.90 23.69 -7.47
C PHE A 395 31.01 23.12 -6.04
N GLU A 396 32.19 23.12 -5.44
CA GLU A 396 32.40 22.64 -4.08
C GLU A 396 31.59 23.43 -3.04
N THR A 397 31.53 24.76 -3.20
CA THR A 397 30.68 25.60 -2.32
C THR A 397 29.19 25.28 -2.49
N LEU A 398 28.73 25.03 -3.72
CA LEU A 398 27.35 24.60 -4.00
C LEU A 398 27.04 23.24 -3.33
N VAL A 399 27.94 22.26 -3.45
CA VAL A 399 27.80 20.94 -2.79
C VAL A 399 27.71 21.09 -1.28
N GLY A 400 28.63 21.86 -0.68
CA GLY A 400 28.64 22.12 0.76
C GLY A 400 27.33 22.75 1.25
N MET A 401 26.78 23.69 0.48
CA MET A 401 25.52 24.36 0.81
C MET A 401 24.31 23.42 0.70
N LEU A 402 24.24 22.61 -0.37
CA LEU A 402 23.15 21.65 -0.58
C LEU A 402 23.18 20.47 0.40
N SER A 403 24.30 20.22 1.08
CA SER A 403 24.45 19.10 2.02
C SER A 403 23.37 19.04 3.10
N VAL A 404 23.12 20.14 3.81
CA VAL A 404 22.20 20.20 4.94
C VAL A 404 20.76 19.84 4.56
N PRO A 405 20.11 20.50 3.56
CA PRO A 405 18.74 20.17 3.19
C PRO A 405 18.62 18.77 2.58
N TYR A 406 19.56 18.36 1.72
CA TYR A 406 19.45 17.10 0.99
C TYR A 406 19.83 15.87 1.83
N LEU A 407 20.71 16.01 2.83
CA LEU A 407 20.92 14.98 3.85
C LEU A 407 19.70 14.82 4.76
N GLY A 408 19.03 15.93 5.11
CA GLY A 408 17.77 15.89 5.86
C GLY A 408 16.66 15.16 5.09
N ILE A 409 16.51 15.49 3.80
CA ILE A 409 15.56 14.82 2.89
C ILE A 409 15.87 13.31 2.79
N GLY A 410 17.14 12.92 2.62
CA GLY A 410 17.53 11.52 2.54
C GLY A 410 17.20 10.72 3.81
N MET A 411 17.25 11.34 4.99
CA MET A 411 16.80 10.71 6.25
C MET A 411 15.28 10.56 6.33
N LEU A 412 14.53 11.56 5.83
CA LEU A 412 13.06 11.52 5.81
C LEU A 412 12.53 10.40 4.90
N ILE A 413 13.21 10.09 3.80
CA ILE A 413 12.83 8.99 2.88
C ILE A 413 12.74 7.65 3.60
N GLN A 414 13.62 7.40 4.59
CA GLN A 414 13.63 6.15 5.33
C GLN A 414 12.53 6.04 6.40
N ARG A 415 11.86 7.13 6.74
CA ARG A 415 10.79 7.10 7.75
C ARG A 415 9.47 6.69 7.10
N PRO A 416 8.84 5.59 7.55
CA PRO A 416 7.54 5.17 7.02
C PRO A 416 6.50 6.29 7.24
N GLY A 417 5.78 6.64 6.17
CA GLY A 417 4.84 7.77 6.13
C GLY A 417 5.42 9.10 5.63
N PHE A 418 6.75 9.28 5.65
CA PHE A 418 7.40 10.49 5.13
C PHE A 418 8.01 10.32 3.73
N ASN A 419 8.10 9.11 3.20
CA ASN A 419 8.75 8.84 1.90
C ASN A 419 8.20 9.70 0.75
N LEU A 420 6.88 9.72 0.55
CA LEU A 420 6.25 10.53 -0.49
C LEU A 420 6.49 12.04 -0.27
N ILE A 421 6.45 12.47 0.99
CA ILE A 421 6.65 13.87 1.35
C ILE A 421 8.09 14.28 1.07
N ALA A 422 9.07 13.47 1.48
CA ALA A 422 10.48 13.73 1.22
C ALA A 422 10.78 13.79 -0.28
N MET A 423 10.13 12.95 -1.07
CA MET A 423 10.23 12.96 -2.54
C MET A 423 9.62 14.24 -3.15
N LEU A 424 8.43 14.66 -2.72
CA LEU A 424 7.86 15.93 -3.19
C LEU A 424 8.69 17.13 -2.71
N LEU A 425 9.21 17.05 -1.48
CA LEU A 425 10.06 18.08 -0.88
C LEU A 425 11.39 18.23 -1.62
N SER A 426 11.97 17.14 -2.13
CA SER A 426 13.20 17.20 -2.92
C SER A 426 13.00 17.97 -4.22
N VAL A 427 11.86 17.77 -4.91
CA VAL A 427 11.54 18.55 -6.12
C VAL A 427 11.28 20.00 -5.79
N ASN A 428 10.51 20.28 -4.74
CA ASN A 428 10.18 21.66 -4.37
C ASN A 428 11.44 22.43 -3.96
N THR A 429 12.31 21.81 -3.16
CA THR A 429 13.59 22.42 -2.75
C THR A 429 14.49 22.67 -3.95
N ALA A 430 14.56 21.73 -4.89
CA ALA A 430 15.30 21.87 -6.13
C ALA A 430 14.76 23.00 -7.02
N SER A 431 13.43 23.09 -7.13
CA SER A 431 12.74 24.09 -7.96
C SER A 431 12.91 25.49 -7.41
N PHE A 432 12.81 25.68 -6.09
CA PHE A 432 13.02 27.00 -5.47
C PHE A 432 14.48 27.46 -5.46
N ALA A 433 15.43 26.53 -5.36
CA ALA A 433 16.84 26.87 -5.49
C ALA A 433 17.18 27.38 -6.91
N ASN A 434 16.27 27.23 -7.88
CA ASN A 434 16.39 27.68 -9.26
C ASN A 434 17.76 27.41 -9.87
N VAL A 435 18.30 26.20 -9.63
CA VAL A 435 19.62 25.79 -10.13
C VAL A 435 19.50 25.56 -11.63
N GLN A 436 19.69 26.62 -12.40
CA GLN A 436 19.75 26.62 -13.85
C GLN A 436 21.19 26.87 -14.31
N SER A 437 21.50 26.45 -15.54
CA SER A 437 22.83 26.63 -16.13
C SER A 437 23.16 28.11 -16.42
N VAL A 438 22.15 28.98 -16.45
CA VAL A 438 22.29 30.43 -16.65
C VAL A 438 21.70 31.16 -15.44
N TYR A 439 22.53 31.93 -14.72
CA TYR A 439 22.09 32.75 -13.59
C TYR A 439 21.55 34.08 -14.12
N ASP A 440 20.23 34.27 -14.07
CA ASP A 440 19.59 35.55 -14.41
C ASP A 440 19.57 36.45 -13.16
N THR A 441 20.05 37.70 -13.28
CA THR A 441 20.13 38.67 -12.19
C THR A 441 18.83 39.42 -11.94
N ASN A 442 17.77 39.14 -12.71
CA ASN A 442 16.49 39.80 -12.59
C ASN A 442 15.71 39.34 -11.34
N PHE A 443 15.77 40.17 -10.28
CA PHE A 443 15.01 39.96 -9.04
C PHE A 443 13.50 39.76 -9.28
N LEU A 444 12.91 40.52 -10.21
CA LEU A 444 11.47 40.43 -10.48
C LEU A 444 11.10 39.07 -11.08
N GLY A 445 11.92 38.54 -12.00
CA GLY A 445 11.71 37.21 -12.59
C GLY A 445 11.83 36.08 -11.56
N ILE A 446 12.85 36.15 -10.70
CA ILE A 446 13.06 35.18 -9.61
C ILE A 446 11.90 35.24 -8.60
N PHE A 447 11.47 36.44 -8.21
CA PHE A 447 10.35 36.63 -7.29
C PHE A 447 9.04 36.11 -7.90
N ASN A 448 8.78 36.43 -9.17
CA ASN A 448 7.62 35.96 -9.93
C ASN A 448 7.57 34.43 -9.99
N THR A 449 8.68 33.80 -10.37
CA THR A 449 8.82 32.34 -10.44
C THR A 449 8.62 31.68 -9.07
N SER A 450 9.17 32.28 -8.01
CA SER A 450 9.02 31.78 -6.63
C SER A 450 7.58 31.88 -6.14
N LEU A 451 6.91 33.01 -6.43
CA LEU A 451 5.50 33.22 -6.10
C LEU A 451 4.60 32.23 -6.84
N ALA A 452 4.85 32.01 -8.13
CA ALA A 452 4.09 31.09 -8.94
C ALA A 452 4.24 29.63 -8.46
N ASN A 453 5.47 29.21 -8.14
CA ASN A 453 5.73 27.89 -7.54
C ASN A 453 5.04 27.74 -6.17
N ALA A 454 5.06 28.79 -5.34
CA ALA A 454 4.36 28.78 -4.06
C ALA A 454 2.83 28.63 -4.24
N ALA A 455 2.24 29.32 -5.22
CA ALA A 455 0.82 29.19 -5.55
C ALA A 455 0.45 27.78 -6.00
N ALA A 456 1.24 27.16 -6.89
CA ALA A 456 1.04 25.78 -7.31
C ALA A 456 1.11 24.78 -6.15
N MET A 457 2.01 25.01 -5.20
CA MET A 457 2.17 24.17 -4.01
C MET A 457 1.02 24.30 -3.01
N LEU A 458 0.27 25.41 -3.03
CA LEU A 458 -0.97 25.56 -2.28
C LEU A 458 -2.15 24.91 -2.99
N PHE A 459 -2.22 25.03 -4.32
CA PHE A 459 -3.36 24.56 -5.10
C PHE A 459 -3.60 23.06 -4.97
N ALA A 460 -2.60 22.22 -5.25
CA ALA A 460 -2.77 20.76 -5.27
C ALA A 460 -3.24 20.15 -3.93
N PRO A 461 -2.64 20.47 -2.77
CA PRO A 461 -3.13 19.96 -1.49
C PRO A 461 -4.50 20.52 -1.11
N VAL A 462 -4.81 21.79 -1.42
CA VAL A 462 -6.14 22.37 -1.17
C VAL A 462 -7.20 21.68 -2.02
N TRP A 463 -6.92 21.48 -3.31
CA TRP A 463 -7.78 20.71 -4.22
C TRP A 463 -7.98 19.29 -3.69
N ALA A 464 -6.93 18.59 -3.28
CA ALA A 464 -7.04 17.24 -2.74
C ALA A 464 -7.91 17.17 -1.47
N MET A 465 -7.87 18.20 -0.62
CA MET A 465 -8.75 18.30 0.55
C MET A 465 -10.21 18.58 0.19
N LEU A 466 -10.45 19.39 -0.84
CA LEU A 466 -11.78 19.81 -1.28
C LEU A 466 -12.47 18.74 -2.13
N ALA A 467 -11.77 18.22 -3.13
CA ALA A 467 -12.29 17.25 -4.09
C ALA A 467 -12.52 15.87 -3.47
N ARG A 468 -11.79 15.51 -2.41
CA ARG A 468 -11.99 14.24 -1.68
C ARG A 468 -12.46 14.49 -0.24
N PRO A 469 -13.74 14.82 -0.01
CA PRO A 469 -14.27 15.01 1.34
C PRO A 469 -14.40 13.69 2.12
N PHE A 470 -14.24 12.53 1.46
CA PHE A 470 -14.40 11.21 2.06
C PHE A 470 -13.24 10.90 3.03
N GLY A 471 -13.56 10.73 4.31
CA GLY A 471 -12.60 10.14 5.26
C GLY A 471 -12.43 8.64 5.00
N ALA A 472 -11.32 8.06 5.48
CA ALA A 472 -11.04 6.61 5.40
C ALA A 472 -12.24 5.74 5.86
N HIS A 473 -13.09 6.31 6.71
CA HIS A 473 -14.34 5.72 7.19
C HIS A 473 -15.31 5.29 6.09
N VAL A 474 -15.55 6.09 5.04
CA VAL A 474 -16.53 5.72 3.99
C VAL A 474 -16.00 4.59 3.11
N ALA A 475 -14.70 4.61 2.80
CA ALA A 475 -14.04 3.53 2.07
C ALA A 475 -14.02 2.23 2.89
N ALA A 476 -13.76 2.32 4.20
CA ALA A 476 -13.84 1.18 5.11
C ALA A 476 -15.28 0.63 5.19
N HIS A 477 -16.30 1.49 5.29
CA HIS A 477 -17.71 1.07 5.34
C HIS A 477 -18.18 0.39 4.06
N ARG A 478 -17.74 0.87 2.88
CA ARG A 478 -18.02 0.21 1.59
C ARG A 478 -17.34 -1.16 1.49
N LEU A 479 -16.09 -1.27 1.95
CA LEU A 479 -15.36 -2.55 2.01
C LEU A 479 -16.02 -3.54 2.98
N LEU A 480 -16.47 -3.09 4.15
CA LEU A 480 -17.21 -3.91 5.12
C LEU A 480 -18.57 -4.36 4.56
N ARG A 481 -19.32 -3.48 3.90
CA ARG A 481 -20.56 -3.89 3.21
C ARG A 481 -20.30 -4.93 2.14
N ALA A 482 -19.23 -4.78 1.36
CA ALA A 482 -18.85 -5.74 0.35
C ALA A 482 -18.39 -7.08 0.97
N SER A 483 -17.69 -7.07 2.11
CA SER A 483 -17.33 -8.30 2.83
C SER A 483 -18.55 -9.04 3.37
N TRP A 484 -19.57 -8.33 3.88
CA TRP A 484 -20.84 -8.92 4.31
C TRP A 484 -21.61 -9.55 3.17
N GLN A 485 -21.59 -8.92 1.99
CA GLN A 485 -22.19 -9.50 0.79
C GLN A 485 -21.47 -10.78 0.39
N ASP A 486 -20.14 -10.79 0.34
CA ASP A 486 -19.37 -11.99 0.02
C ASP A 486 -19.61 -13.11 1.03
N LEU A 487 -19.62 -12.80 2.34
CA LEU A 487 -19.98 -13.73 3.42
C LEU A 487 -21.37 -14.36 3.22
N ALA A 488 -22.34 -13.53 2.85
CA ALA A 488 -23.69 -13.99 2.58
C ALA A 488 -23.79 -14.87 1.31
N HIS A 489 -22.98 -14.59 0.29
CA HIS A 489 -22.90 -15.41 -0.91
C HIS A 489 -22.18 -16.73 -0.62
N ALA A 490 -21.06 -16.66 0.11
CA ALA A 490 -20.29 -17.80 0.60
C ALA A 490 -21.22 -18.81 1.24
N ALA A 491 -21.98 -18.40 2.27
CA ALA A 491 -22.88 -19.26 3.03
C ALA A 491 -24.02 -19.93 2.23
N THR A 492 -24.27 -19.51 0.98
CA THR A 492 -25.34 -20.07 0.12
C THR A 492 -24.89 -20.93 -1.06
N TRP A 493 -23.60 -20.93 -1.41
CA TRP A 493 -23.15 -21.56 -2.65
C TRP A 493 -22.98 -23.09 -2.56
N ARG A 494 -23.25 -23.80 -3.66
CA ARG A 494 -23.16 -25.27 -3.76
C ARG A 494 -21.74 -25.66 -4.18
N ALA A 495 -21.20 -26.71 -3.56
CA ALA A 495 -19.77 -27.01 -3.50
C ALA A 495 -19.06 -27.46 -4.81
N ALA A 496 -19.59 -27.17 -6.00
CA ALA A 496 -19.01 -27.67 -7.24
C ALA A 496 -18.00 -26.72 -7.92
N ASP A 497 -18.20 -25.39 -7.92
CA ASP A 497 -17.45 -24.57 -8.89
C ASP A 497 -16.20 -23.80 -8.39
N ILE A 498 -16.14 -23.16 -7.22
CA ILE A 498 -15.02 -22.22 -6.93
C ILE A 498 -14.67 -22.21 -5.43
N HIS A 499 -13.81 -23.15 -4.96
CA HIS A 499 -13.55 -23.40 -3.52
C HIS A 499 -12.21 -22.92 -2.96
N THR A 500 -11.27 -22.58 -3.83
CA THR A 500 -9.95 -22.04 -3.46
C THR A 500 -9.93 -20.51 -3.52
N GLN A 501 -10.65 -19.90 -4.46
CA GLN A 501 -10.64 -18.45 -4.69
C GLN A 501 -11.33 -17.62 -3.60
N LEU A 502 -12.38 -18.15 -2.95
CA LEU A 502 -13.18 -17.34 -2.00
C LEU A 502 -12.43 -17.10 -0.67
N GLY A 503 -11.73 -18.12 -0.17
CA GLY A 503 -10.94 -18.01 1.05
C GLY A 503 -9.79 -17.01 0.88
N ALA A 504 -9.14 -17.02 -0.28
CA ALA A 504 -8.07 -16.09 -0.61
C ALA A 504 -8.60 -14.65 -0.84
N ARG A 505 -9.75 -14.47 -1.51
CA ARG A 505 -10.43 -13.15 -1.62
C ARG A 505 -10.79 -12.54 -0.28
N MET A 506 -11.34 -13.35 0.64
CA MET A 506 -11.68 -12.87 1.98
C MET A 506 -10.42 -12.42 2.73
N LEU A 507 -9.34 -13.20 2.64
CA LEU A 507 -8.04 -12.90 3.23
C LEU A 507 -7.39 -11.64 2.63
N ASP A 508 -7.46 -11.46 1.31
CA ASP A 508 -6.97 -10.29 0.58
C ASP A 508 -7.73 -9.02 1.00
N ARG A 509 -9.06 -9.09 1.11
CA ARG A 509 -9.87 -7.96 1.61
C ARG A 509 -9.54 -7.60 3.06
N LEU A 510 -9.16 -8.56 3.89
CA LEU A 510 -8.67 -8.29 5.25
C LEU A 510 -7.28 -7.67 5.25
N GLY A 511 -6.40 -8.11 4.35
CA GLY A 511 -5.13 -7.43 4.08
C GLY A 511 -5.35 -5.97 3.66
N GLN A 512 -6.45 -5.66 2.97
CA GLN A 512 -6.81 -4.29 2.58
C GLN A 512 -7.52 -3.49 3.69
N LEU A 513 -8.29 -4.17 4.56
CA LEU A 513 -9.01 -3.55 5.68
C LEU A 513 -8.10 -3.30 6.89
N MET A 514 -7.18 -4.22 7.21
CA MET A 514 -6.28 -4.12 8.36
C MET A 514 -5.46 -2.82 8.44
N PRO A 515 -4.82 -2.32 7.36
CA PRO A 515 -4.07 -1.06 7.43
C PRO A 515 -5.00 0.15 7.66
N ARG A 516 -6.23 0.10 7.13
CA ARG A 516 -7.24 1.15 7.31
C ARG A 516 -7.87 1.11 8.71
N LEU A 517 -8.00 -0.08 9.29
CA LEU A 517 -8.51 -0.31 10.65
C LEU A 517 -7.45 -0.03 11.72
N GLY A 518 -6.17 -0.30 11.46
CA GLY A 518 -5.06 0.02 12.37
C GLY A 518 -4.84 1.52 12.54
N ALA A 519 -5.24 2.33 11.55
CA ALA A 519 -5.27 3.79 11.65
C ALA A 519 -6.45 4.31 12.49
N SER A 520 -7.59 3.61 12.47
CA SER A 520 -8.73 3.90 13.35
C SER A 520 -8.56 3.20 14.70
N ARG A 521 -7.98 3.88 15.69
CA ARG A 521 -8.04 3.42 17.09
C ARG A 521 -9.51 3.39 17.55
N GLY A 522 -10.21 2.25 17.44
CA GLY A 522 -11.62 2.11 17.83
C GLY A 522 -12.27 0.74 17.55
N ARG A 523 -13.56 0.61 17.90
CA ARG A 523 -14.41 -0.61 17.79
C ARG A 523 -14.45 -1.25 16.40
N LEU A 524 -14.29 -0.46 15.33
CA LEU A 524 -14.25 -0.95 13.95
C LEU A 524 -13.14 -1.99 13.69
N ALA A 525 -12.02 -1.92 14.43
CA ALA A 525 -10.92 -2.88 14.27
C ALA A 525 -11.23 -4.26 14.89
N SER A 526 -12.00 -4.32 15.99
CA SER A 526 -12.44 -5.60 16.57
C SER A 526 -13.47 -6.30 15.69
N ASP A 527 -14.35 -5.54 15.04
CA ASP A 527 -15.45 -6.08 14.22
C ASP A 527 -14.94 -6.82 12.97
N GLY A 528 -13.91 -6.28 12.31
CA GLY A 528 -13.36 -6.91 11.09
C GLY A 528 -12.76 -8.30 11.31
N PHE A 529 -12.14 -8.56 12.47
CA PHE A 529 -11.60 -9.89 12.80
C PHE A 529 -12.70 -10.89 13.16
N THR A 530 -13.74 -10.46 13.87
CA THR A 530 -14.90 -11.30 14.20
C THR A 530 -15.63 -11.73 12.93
N GLU A 531 -15.81 -10.81 11.99
CA GLU A 531 -16.44 -11.08 10.69
C GLU A 531 -15.61 -12.06 9.84
N LEU A 532 -14.29 -11.95 9.87
CA LEU A 532 -13.38 -12.93 9.26
C LEU A 532 -13.55 -14.32 9.87
N GLN A 533 -13.60 -14.39 11.19
CA GLN A 533 -13.72 -15.65 11.91
C GLN A 533 -15.03 -16.36 11.58
N ILE A 534 -16.12 -15.60 11.47
CA ILE A 534 -17.42 -16.09 11.00
C ILE A 534 -17.31 -16.60 9.55
N GLY A 535 -16.59 -15.88 8.67
CA GLY A 535 -16.31 -16.32 7.31
C GLY A 535 -15.54 -17.62 7.22
N TYR A 536 -14.50 -17.78 8.03
CA TYR A 536 -13.71 -18.99 8.06
C TYR A 536 -14.53 -20.19 8.56
N CYS A 537 -15.34 -19.99 9.61
CA CYS A 537 -16.23 -21.03 10.14
C CYS A 537 -17.31 -21.42 9.12
N THR A 538 -17.94 -20.46 8.44
CA THR A 538 -18.96 -20.75 7.41
C THR A 538 -18.37 -21.51 6.23
N LEU A 539 -17.16 -21.15 5.78
CA LEU A 539 -16.44 -21.88 4.74
C LEU A 539 -16.06 -23.30 5.18
N ALA A 540 -15.56 -23.48 6.40
CA ALA A 540 -15.23 -24.79 6.96
C ALA A 540 -16.46 -25.71 7.02
N LEU A 541 -17.60 -25.18 7.48
CA LEU A 541 -18.87 -25.92 7.53
C LEU A 541 -19.38 -26.29 6.14
N GLN A 542 -19.23 -25.41 5.15
CA GLN A 542 -19.61 -25.72 3.78
C GLN A 542 -18.72 -26.78 3.14
N ARG A 543 -17.41 -26.73 3.35
CA ARG A 543 -16.46 -27.73 2.85
C ARG A 543 -16.76 -29.12 3.39
N ALA A 544 -17.18 -29.21 4.66
CA ALA A 544 -17.53 -30.47 5.29
C ALA A 544 -18.96 -30.95 4.94
N LEU A 545 -19.83 -30.08 4.42
CA LEU A 545 -21.24 -30.40 4.19
C LEU A 545 -21.50 -31.64 3.29
N PRO A 546 -20.74 -31.86 2.19
CA PRO A 546 -20.93 -33.04 1.34
C PRO A 546 -20.56 -34.36 2.02
N SER A 547 -19.56 -34.37 2.90
CA SER A 547 -19.04 -35.59 3.54
C SER A 547 -19.78 -35.98 4.83
N LEU A 548 -20.63 -35.10 5.37
CA LEU A 548 -21.32 -35.34 6.64
C LEU A 548 -22.47 -36.36 6.55
N PRO A 549 -22.82 -37.05 7.66
CA PRO A 549 -24.01 -37.90 7.74
C PRO A 549 -25.32 -37.13 7.50
N PRO A 550 -26.37 -37.75 6.94
CA PRO A 550 -27.63 -37.08 6.63
C PRO A 550 -28.31 -36.44 7.85
N ALA A 551 -28.14 -37.02 9.04
CA ALA A 551 -28.66 -36.45 10.29
C ALA A 551 -28.07 -35.05 10.59
N ALA A 552 -26.75 -34.89 10.47
CA ALA A 552 -26.04 -33.64 10.75
C ALA A 552 -26.16 -32.60 9.61
N ARG A 553 -26.43 -33.02 8.36
CA ARG A 553 -26.53 -32.11 7.20
C ARG A 553 -27.66 -31.09 7.31
N LYS A 554 -28.84 -31.51 7.79
CA LYS A 554 -30.04 -30.67 7.84
C LYS A 554 -29.91 -29.46 8.80
N PRO A 555 -29.48 -29.64 10.07
CA PRO A 555 -29.31 -28.51 10.98
C PRO A 555 -28.15 -27.58 10.56
N ILE A 556 -27.04 -28.11 10.06
CA ILE A 556 -25.92 -27.28 9.57
C ILE A 556 -26.33 -26.43 8.37
N ARG A 557 -27.13 -26.97 7.42
CA ARG A 557 -27.73 -26.16 6.33
C ARG A 557 -28.62 -25.03 6.85
N ARG A 558 -29.38 -25.28 7.92
CA ARG A 558 -30.21 -24.24 8.56
C ARG A 558 -29.35 -23.15 9.17
N VAL A 559 -28.28 -23.49 9.90
CA VAL A 559 -27.31 -22.53 10.43
C VAL A 559 -26.74 -21.66 9.30
N LEU A 560 -26.21 -22.26 8.24
CA LEU A 560 -25.65 -21.53 7.09
C LEU A 560 -26.68 -20.58 6.43
N SER A 561 -27.94 -21.02 6.30
CA SER A 561 -29.01 -20.20 5.72
C SER A 561 -29.39 -18.99 6.59
N ILE A 562 -29.34 -19.14 7.92
CA ILE A 562 -29.63 -18.06 8.88
C ILE A 562 -28.48 -17.05 8.89
N VAL A 563 -27.23 -17.54 8.89
CA VAL A 563 -26.03 -16.68 8.79
C VAL A 563 -26.04 -15.87 7.49
N ALA A 564 -26.35 -16.51 6.36
CA ALA A 564 -26.48 -15.81 5.08
C ALA A 564 -27.54 -14.70 5.12
N ARG A 565 -28.71 -14.99 5.72
CA ARG A 565 -29.80 -14.01 5.85
C ARG A 565 -29.42 -12.84 6.74
N HIS A 566 -28.73 -13.10 7.85
CA HIS A 566 -28.25 -12.08 8.77
C HIS A 566 -27.27 -11.11 8.09
N PHE A 567 -26.26 -11.62 7.39
CA PHE A 567 -25.31 -10.75 6.68
C PHE A 567 -25.94 -10.00 5.49
N ARG A 568 -26.94 -10.57 4.80
CA ARG A 568 -27.73 -9.82 3.81
C ARG A 568 -28.53 -8.69 4.44
N ALA A 569 -29.12 -8.91 5.61
CA ALA A 569 -29.84 -7.88 6.34
C ALA A 569 -28.90 -6.76 6.80
N ARG A 570 -27.72 -7.11 7.34
CA ARG A 570 -26.67 -6.17 7.74
C ARG A 570 -26.13 -5.34 6.57
N ALA A 571 -25.90 -5.98 5.42
CA ALA A 571 -25.51 -5.29 4.19
C ALA A 571 -26.54 -4.26 3.71
N ARG A 572 -27.83 -4.61 3.77
CA ARG A 572 -28.94 -3.69 3.41
C ARG A 572 -29.08 -2.55 4.42
N ALA A 573 -29.07 -2.85 5.71
CA ALA A 573 -29.25 -1.87 6.79
C ALA A 573 -28.06 -0.89 6.90
N GLY A 574 -26.84 -1.34 6.62
CA GLY A 574 -25.63 -0.51 6.73
C GLY A 574 -25.12 -0.29 8.16
N HIS A 575 -25.77 -0.90 9.15
CA HIS A 575 -25.38 -0.93 10.55
C HIS A 575 -25.47 -2.36 11.10
N VAL A 576 -24.96 -2.58 12.31
CA VAL A 576 -25.04 -3.87 13.00
C VAL A 576 -26.51 -4.20 13.30
N VAL A 577 -26.93 -5.42 12.97
CA VAL A 577 -28.29 -5.92 13.22
C VAL A 577 -28.16 -6.99 14.30
N PRO A 578 -29.10 -7.10 15.27
CA PRO A 578 -29.04 -8.13 16.30
C PRO A 578 -29.08 -9.54 15.71
N VAL A 579 -28.43 -10.48 16.39
CA VAL A 579 -28.35 -11.88 15.95
C VAL A 579 -29.73 -12.53 16.04
N PRO A 580 -30.18 -13.31 15.04
CA PRO A 580 -31.48 -13.95 15.09
C PRO A 580 -31.52 -15.02 16.21
N MET A 581 -32.48 -14.91 17.13
CA MET A 581 -32.73 -15.90 18.21
C MET A 581 -32.74 -17.38 17.75
N PRO A 582 -33.29 -17.74 16.56
CA PRO A 582 -33.26 -19.13 16.09
C PRO A 582 -31.84 -19.67 15.84
N LEU A 583 -30.85 -18.81 15.58
CA LEU A 583 -29.49 -19.23 15.25
C LEU A 583 -28.86 -20.03 16.39
N ARG A 584 -29.06 -19.58 17.63
CA ARG A 584 -28.49 -20.23 18.83
C ARG A 584 -29.02 -21.65 19.01
N GLN A 585 -30.33 -21.83 18.88
CA GLN A 585 -30.98 -23.15 18.97
C GLN A 585 -30.48 -24.11 17.87
N TRP A 586 -30.32 -23.63 16.64
CA TRP A 586 -29.78 -24.45 15.55
C TRP A 586 -28.28 -24.76 15.71
N LEU A 587 -27.51 -23.88 16.32
CA LEU A 587 -26.10 -24.14 16.68
C LEU A 587 -26.00 -25.21 17.77
N ASP A 588 -26.77 -25.07 18.85
CA ASP A 588 -26.77 -26.02 19.98
C ASP A 588 -27.20 -27.43 19.53
N THR A 589 -28.24 -27.53 18.71
CA THR A 589 -28.69 -28.80 18.12
C THR A 589 -27.64 -29.41 17.17
N SER A 590 -26.95 -28.58 16.37
CA SER A 590 -25.87 -29.05 15.49
C SER A 590 -24.68 -29.58 16.30
N ILE A 591 -24.27 -28.88 17.36
CA ILE A 591 -23.18 -29.28 18.25
C ILE A 591 -23.53 -30.62 18.91
N GLY A 592 -24.75 -30.75 19.46
CA GLY A 592 -25.20 -31.99 20.10
C GLY A 592 -25.20 -33.20 19.16
N GLN A 593 -25.67 -33.04 17.92
CA GLN A 593 -25.65 -34.12 16.92
C GLN A 593 -24.24 -34.54 16.49
N VAL A 594 -23.34 -33.57 16.37
CA VAL A 594 -21.92 -33.81 16.03
C VAL A 594 -21.20 -34.51 17.18
N MET A 595 -21.48 -34.14 18.43
CA MET A 595 -20.94 -34.84 19.60
C MET A 595 -21.48 -36.26 19.78
N ALA A 596 -22.75 -36.49 19.42
CA ALA A 596 -23.38 -37.80 19.49
C ALA A 596 -22.88 -38.77 18.38
N ALA A 597 -22.39 -38.24 17.27
CA ALA A 597 -21.81 -39.02 16.20
C ALA A 597 -20.46 -39.63 16.64
N ARG A 598 -20.48 -40.87 17.16
CA ARG A 598 -19.27 -41.64 17.50
C ARG A 598 -18.45 -41.96 16.26
N GLY A 599 -17.45 -41.14 15.98
CA GLY A 599 -16.39 -41.41 15.01
C GLY A 599 -15.28 -40.39 15.18
N ASP A 600 -14.06 -40.86 15.49
CA ASP A 600 -12.87 -40.03 15.74
C ASP A 600 -12.27 -39.49 14.43
N ASN A 601 -13.14 -38.89 13.62
CA ASN A 601 -12.82 -38.47 12.27
C ASN A 601 -12.36 -37.01 12.31
N GLN A 602 -11.16 -36.72 11.80
CA GLN A 602 -10.55 -35.39 11.84
C GLN A 602 -11.46 -34.30 11.22
N GLN A 603 -12.32 -34.67 10.27
CA GLN A 603 -13.34 -33.79 9.69
C GLN A 603 -14.45 -33.44 10.69
N MET A 604 -14.89 -34.37 11.53
CA MET A 604 -15.93 -34.13 12.53
C MET A 604 -15.44 -33.18 13.62
N ALA A 605 -14.17 -33.29 14.01
CA ALA A 605 -13.51 -32.34 14.91
C ALA A 605 -13.43 -30.92 14.30
N ALA A 606 -13.19 -30.80 12.99
CA ALA A 606 -13.19 -29.52 12.28
C ALA A 606 -14.60 -28.90 12.17
N VAL A 607 -15.64 -29.71 12.04
CA VAL A 607 -17.04 -29.24 12.05
C VAL A 607 -17.46 -28.80 13.45
N LEU A 608 -17.11 -29.58 14.47
CA LEU A 608 -17.36 -29.24 15.87
C LEU A 608 -16.68 -27.91 16.23
N SER A 609 -15.40 -27.76 15.88
CA SER A 609 -14.65 -26.54 16.17
C SER A 609 -15.27 -25.32 15.47
N ALA A 610 -15.65 -25.44 14.19
CA ALA A 610 -16.31 -24.37 13.46
C ALA A 610 -17.67 -23.98 14.07
N LEU A 611 -18.49 -24.94 14.53
CA LEU A 611 -19.78 -24.66 15.19
C LEU A 611 -19.60 -23.97 16.55
N VAL A 612 -18.67 -24.47 17.38
CA VAL A 612 -18.40 -23.93 18.72
C VAL A 612 -17.82 -22.51 18.60
N VAL A 613 -16.87 -22.29 17.70
CA VAL A 613 -16.28 -20.97 17.45
C VAL A 613 -17.32 -20.00 16.90
N LEU A 614 -18.17 -20.43 15.97
CA LEU A 614 -19.26 -19.61 15.44
C LEU A 614 -20.26 -19.21 16.53
N ARG A 615 -20.55 -20.11 17.47
CA ARG A 615 -21.42 -19.83 18.64
C ARG A 615 -20.81 -18.79 19.56
N LEU A 616 -19.53 -18.91 19.91
CA LEU A 616 -18.84 -17.98 20.80
C LEU A 616 -18.70 -16.59 20.18
N THR A 617 -18.32 -16.52 18.90
CA THR A 617 -18.14 -15.25 18.17
C THR A 617 -19.43 -14.47 18.00
N MET A 618 -20.55 -15.15 17.78
CA MET A 618 -21.87 -14.49 17.69
C MET A 618 -22.36 -14.00 19.06
N GLN A 619 -22.01 -14.70 20.17
CA GLN A 619 -22.37 -14.29 21.53
C GLN A 619 -21.58 -13.08 22.03
N THR A 620 -20.29 -12.97 21.69
CA THR A 620 -19.48 -11.80 22.03
C THR A 620 -19.93 -10.56 21.26
N HIS A 621 -20.45 -10.75 20.04
CA HIS A 621 -20.99 -9.67 19.23
C HIS A 621 -22.29 -9.06 19.83
N GLU A 622 -23.09 -9.83 20.57
CA GLU A 622 -24.30 -9.34 21.27
C GLU A 622 -23.99 -8.55 22.56
N LYS A 623 -22.80 -8.71 23.17
CA LYS A 623 -22.45 -8.05 24.45
C LYS A 623 -21.75 -6.69 24.29
N ASN A 624 -21.26 -6.39 23.09
CA ASN A 624 -20.51 -5.16 22.78
C ASN A 624 -21.35 -4.10 22.05
N ASP A 625 -22.58 -4.46 21.65
CA ASP A 625 -23.66 -3.54 21.27
C ASP A 625 -24.47 -3.17 22.52
#